data_AF-A0A8S0UVA5-F1
#
_entry.id   AF-A0A8S0UVA5-F1
#
_cell.length_a   1.000
_cell.length_b   1.000
_cell.length_c   1.000
_cell.angle_alpha   90.00
_cell.angle_beta   90.00
_cell.angle_gamma   90.00
#
_symmetry.space_group_name_H-M   'P 1'
#
loop_
_entity.id
_entity.type
_entity.pdbx_description
1 polymer ?
#
loop_
_entity_poly.entity_id
_entity_poly.type
_entity_poly.pdbx_seq_one_letter_code
_entity_poly.pdbx_strand_id
1 'polypeptide(L)'
;MVGSSVLHQPKLLIPTHGNGLEIDSGSKREQRCIFLLKKCTSVEELKQVHAQILKLGLFCKSFCASNLVSSCALSEWGSMDYACSIFKHIDDPDSFDFNTMIRGHIKHMNLEQAVFTYLEMLHSGIEPDNFTYPALLKACTRLSAVDQGVQIHGQIFKLGFVDDVFVQNSLINMYGKCGDIKRSCVVFEQMEDSRKTIASWSSVISAYASTGMWSECLRLFGEMNEIGLRAEESILVNVLCACTHLGALDLAMCTHGYLLRNLTGLNVIVETSLIDVYMKCGFADRGLFLFEKMSERNQMSYSVVISGLAIHGRAQEAFKIFKQMIEQGIKPDDVIYVGVLSACNHAGLVEEGFKYFDKLRFEHRIQPTIQHFGCIVDLMGRAGMIDEAIELIKSMPMEPNDVLWRSLLSSCKIHQNVELGEFAAKNLFQLNSRNASDYILISNMYAKAQRWHDVSMIRTEMANKGLINQVPGYSLVEVKRKMYKFVSNDTSHSQVYEMLHQMEWQLKFEGYSPDISRVLLDVDEDEKRQRLSSHSQKLAIAFALIHTSHTSRIRIVRNVRMCSDCHTYTKLISTIYEREIIVRDRNRFHHFKDGTCSCGDYW
;
A
#
# COMPACT_ATOMS: atom_id res chain seq x y z
N MET A 1 23.18 18.65 28.57
CA MET A 1 24.58 18.21 28.50
C MET A 1 24.61 16.93 27.70
N VAL A 2 25.33 16.96 26.58
CA VAL A 2 25.18 16.09 25.43
C VAL A 2 26.15 14.92 25.57
N GLY A 3 25.63 13.70 25.55
CA GLY A 3 26.39 12.45 25.44
C GLY A 3 25.77 11.59 24.34
N SER A 4 26.39 11.63 23.17
CA SER A 4 26.05 10.90 21.94
C SER A 4 26.32 9.40 22.08
N SER A 5 25.32 8.55 21.82
CA SER A 5 25.45 7.09 21.78
C SER A 5 25.84 6.62 20.38
N VAL A 6 27.07 6.13 20.28
CA VAL A 6 27.67 5.50 19.10
C VAL A 6 27.11 4.08 18.93
N LEU A 7 26.80 3.74 17.68
CA LEU A 7 26.42 2.43 17.18
C LEU A 7 27.31 1.31 17.76
N HIS A 8 26.68 0.36 18.45
CA HIS A 8 27.35 -0.87 18.87
C HIS A 8 27.61 -1.78 17.66
N GLN A 9 28.86 -1.77 17.19
CA GLN A 9 29.44 -2.90 16.48
C GLN A 9 29.48 -4.12 17.42
N PRO A 10 29.16 -5.34 16.95
CA PRO A 10 29.36 -6.54 17.75
C PRO A 10 30.86 -6.76 17.96
N LYS A 11 31.29 -6.67 19.22
CA LYS A 11 32.64 -7.05 19.66
C LYS A 11 32.81 -8.55 19.40
N LEU A 12 33.61 -8.89 18.38
CA LEU A 12 34.16 -10.22 18.22
C LEU A 12 35.23 -10.47 19.30
N LEU A 13 35.17 -11.68 19.85
CA LEU A 13 35.99 -12.20 20.94
C LEU A 13 37.49 -11.96 20.74
N ILE A 14 38.13 -11.31 21.71
CA ILE A 14 39.59 -11.30 21.87
C ILE A 14 39.90 -12.31 22.97
N PRO A 15 40.75 -13.34 22.74
CA PRO A 15 41.25 -14.16 23.84
C PRO A 15 42.20 -13.31 24.69
N THR A 16 41.90 -13.17 25.98
CA THR A 16 42.83 -12.63 26.97
C THR A 16 43.77 -13.73 27.45
N HIS A 17 45.08 -13.50 27.32
CA HIS A 17 46.22 -13.86 28.20
C HIS A 17 47.47 -13.84 27.29
N GLY A 18 48.55 -13.16 27.67
CA GLY A 18 49.38 -13.47 28.83
C GLY A 18 50.71 -14.01 28.30
N ASN A 19 51.76 -13.17 28.41
CA ASN A 19 53.18 -13.42 28.21
C ASN A 19 53.66 -13.98 26.85
N GLY A 20 54.50 -13.18 26.19
CA GLY A 20 55.05 -13.44 24.87
C GLY A 20 56.20 -14.43 24.85
N LEU A 21 56.40 -15.05 23.69
CA LEU A 21 57.49 -14.81 22.76
C LEU A 21 57.25 -15.70 21.51
N GLU A 22 57.45 -15.14 20.30
CA GLU A 22 57.29 -15.74 18.95
C GLU A 22 55.91 -15.75 18.25
N ILE A 23 55.13 -14.66 18.33
CA ILE A 23 54.03 -14.40 17.39
C ILE A 23 54.25 -13.02 16.77
N ASP A 24 54.83 -12.84 15.57
CA ASP A 24 54.54 -11.62 14.77
C ASP A 24 55.14 -11.45 13.34
N SER A 25 54.91 -12.37 12.40
CA SER A 25 55.09 -12.02 10.97
C SER A 25 53.93 -12.46 10.09
N GLY A 26 53.39 -13.65 10.31
CA GLY A 26 52.17 -14.14 9.65
C GLY A 26 50.92 -13.34 10.02
N SER A 27 50.66 -13.18 11.32
CA SER A 27 49.51 -12.42 11.85
C SER A 27 49.47 -10.96 11.37
N LYS A 28 50.62 -10.27 11.37
CA LYS A 28 50.78 -8.92 10.79
C LYS A 28 50.47 -8.86 9.29
N ARG A 29 50.86 -9.88 8.52
CA ARG A 29 50.56 -9.94 7.07
C ARG A 29 49.07 -10.18 6.82
N GLU A 30 48.44 -11.06 7.60
CA GLU A 30 46.99 -11.33 7.54
C GLU A 30 46.17 -10.07 7.89
N GLN A 31 46.49 -9.40 9.00
CA GLN A 31 45.84 -8.16 9.41
C GLN A 31 45.98 -7.07 8.34
N ARG A 32 47.14 -6.96 7.69
CA ARG A 32 47.36 -6.02 6.59
C ARG A 32 46.49 -6.34 5.38
N CYS A 33 46.40 -7.60 4.97
CA CYS A 33 45.52 -8.00 3.86
C CYS A 33 44.06 -7.71 4.17
N ILE A 34 43.58 -7.99 5.38
CA ILE A 34 42.21 -7.68 5.80
C ILE A 34 41.96 -6.17 5.82
N PHE A 35 42.93 -5.38 6.29
CA PHE A 35 42.83 -3.93 6.24
C PHE A 35 42.71 -3.40 4.80
N LEU A 36 43.46 -3.99 3.86
CA LEU A 36 43.36 -3.66 2.44
C LEU A 36 41.99 -4.06 1.86
N LEU A 37 41.49 -5.26 2.19
CA LEU A 37 40.15 -5.72 1.76
C LEU A 37 39.03 -4.76 2.21
N LYS A 38 39.11 -4.25 3.44
CA LYS A 38 38.14 -3.27 3.97
C LYS A 38 38.21 -1.90 3.28
N LYS A 39 39.29 -1.60 2.57
CA LYS A 39 39.49 -0.34 1.84
C LYS A 39 39.19 -0.44 0.35
N CYS A 40 38.97 -1.64 -0.17
CA CYS A 40 38.63 -1.81 -1.58
C CYS A 40 37.33 -1.08 -1.93
N THR A 41 37.32 -0.45 -3.09
CA THR A 41 36.16 0.25 -3.65
C THR A 41 35.75 -0.28 -5.03
N SER A 42 36.51 -1.24 -5.57
CA SER A 42 36.26 -1.89 -6.86
C SER A 42 36.65 -3.37 -6.84
N VAL A 43 36.09 -4.13 -7.79
CA VAL A 43 36.44 -5.55 -7.99
C VAL A 43 37.90 -5.71 -8.38
N GLU A 44 38.45 -4.75 -9.13
CA GLU A 44 39.82 -4.73 -9.62
C GLU A 44 40.81 -4.61 -8.45
N GLU A 45 40.56 -3.70 -7.51
CA GLU A 45 41.35 -3.59 -6.27
C GLU A 45 41.25 -4.86 -5.44
N LEU A 46 40.05 -5.44 -5.31
CA LEU A 46 39.88 -6.69 -4.58
C LEU A 46 40.64 -7.85 -5.24
N LYS A 47 40.66 -7.93 -6.58
CA LYS A 47 41.47 -8.92 -7.33
C LYS A 47 42.96 -8.75 -7.09
N GLN A 48 43.46 -7.51 -6.96
CA GLN A 48 44.86 -7.27 -6.60
C GLN A 48 45.17 -7.76 -5.19
N VAL A 49 44.29 -7.51 -4.22
CA VAL A 49 44.47 -7.99 -2.84
C VAL A 49 44.35 -9.52 -2.79
N HIS A 50 43.43 -10.12 -3.55
CA HIS A 50 43.33 -11.57 -3.68
C HIS A 50 44.62 -12.19 -4.23
N ALA A 51 45.20 -11.63 -5.29
CA ALA A 51 46.48 -12.09 -5.84
C ALA A 51 47.62 -11.99 -4.80
N GLN A 52 47.62 -10.96 -3.95
CA GLN A 52 48.57 -10.85 -2.84
C GLN A 52 48.36 -11.93 -1.79
N ILE A 53 47.11 -12.22 -1.41
CA ILE A 53 46.75 -13.29 -0.46
C ILE A 53 47.26 -14.65 -0.98
N LEU A 54 47.06 -14.94 -2.27
CA LEU A 54 47.56 -16.16 -2.91
C LEU A 54 49.10 -16.22 -2.90
N LYS A 55 49.77 -15.14 -3.30
CA LYS A 55 51.25 -15.08 -3.34
C LYS A 55 51.88 -15.23 -1.96
N LEU A 56 51.19 -14.77 -0.91
CA LEU A 56 51.65 -14.87 0.47
C LEU A 56 51.30 -16.22 1.12
N GLY A 57 50.60 -17.13 0.42
CA GLY A 57 50.17 -18.41 0.95
C GLY A 57 49.13 -18.29 2.07
N LEU A 58 48.40 -17.18 2.12
CA LEU A 58 47.42 -16.89 3.18
C LEU A 58 46.00 -17.39 2.84
N PHE A 59 45.81 -17.97 1.65
CA PHE A 59 44.51 -18.44 1.19
C PHE A 59 44.05 -19.72 1.91
N CYS A 60 44.95 -20.66 2.14
CA CYS A 60 44.68 -21.90 2.88
C CYS A 60 44.36 -21.66 4.37
N LYS A 61 44.53 -20.43 4.86
CA LYS A 61 44.10 -20.01 6.19
C LYS A 61 42.71 -19.38 6.06
N SER A 62 41.68 -20.17 6.36
CA SER A 62 40.25 -19.88 6.19
C SER A 62 39.88 -18.38 6.41
N PHE A 63 40.35 -17.72 7.48
CA PHE A 63 39.98 -16.35 7.82
C PHE A 63 40.22 -15.28 6.73
N CYS A 64 41.30 -15.36 5.95
CA CYS A 64 41.54 -14.40 4.86
C CYS A 64 40.64 -14.66 3.65
N ALA A 65 40.36 -15.93 3.34
CA ALA A 65 39.46 -16.32 2.26
C ALA A 65 38.00 -15.96 2.60
N SER A 66 37.55 -16.19 3.84
CA SER A 66 36.23 -15.79 4.33
C SER A 66 36.00 -14.28 4.23
N ASN A 67 36.98 -13.47 4.62
CA ASN A 67 36.90 -12.01 4.49
C ASN A 67 36.89 -11.57 3.02
N LEU A 68 37.64 -12.26 2.14
CA LEU A 68 37.64 -11.98 0.71
C LEU A 68 36.27 -12.27 0.08
N VAL A 69 35.65 -13.42 0.40
CA VAL A 69 34.28 -13.77 -0.02
C VAL A 69 33.30 -12.74 0.51
N SER A 70 33.37 -12.38 1.80
CA SER A 70 32.50 -11.36 2.41
C SER A 70 32.61 -10.00 1.72
N SER A 71 33.82 -9.50 1.48
CA SER A 71 34.02 -8.24 0.77
C SER A 71 33.48 -8.31 -0.66
N CYS A 72 33.61 -9.45 -1.34
CA CYS A 72 33.14 -9.60 -2.72
C CYS A 72 31.61 -9.80 -2.82
N ALA A 73 30.99 -10.52 -1.89
CA ALA A 73 29.57 -10.85 -1.92
C ALA A 73 28.68 -9.74 -1.33
N LEU A 74 29.19 -8.95 -0.38
CA LEU A 74 28.38 -8.01 0.40
C LEU A 74 28.61 -6.54 0.05
N SER A 75 29.67 -6.19 -0.69
CA SER A 75 29.93 -4.80 -1.11
C SER A 75 29.04 -4.35 -2.27
N GLU A 76 28.76 -3.06 -2.42
CA GLU A 76 27.93 -2.54 -3.54
C GLU A 76 28.60 -2.75 -4.91
N TRP A 77 29.92 -2.64 -4.96
CA TRP A 77 30.75 -2.91 -6.13
C TRP A 77 31.10 -4.40 -6.30
N GLY A 78 30.57 -5.28 -5.45
CA GLY A 78 30.91 -6.70 -5.40
C GLY A 78 30.43 -7.52 -6.61
N SER A 79 30.96 -8.74 -6.76
CA SER A 79 30.56 -9.69 -7.80
C SER A 79 30.23 -11.04 -7.19
N MET A 80 28.95 -11.42 -7.24
CA MET A 80 28.52 -12.70 -6.68
C MET A 80 29.16 -13.90 -7.40
N ASP A 81 29.34 -13.84 -8.72
CA ASP A 81 30.01 -14.91 -9.48
C ASP A 81 31.45 -15.11 -9.02
N TYR A 82 32.15 -14.01 -8.74
CA TYR A 82 33.52 -14.08 -8.25
C TYR A 82 33.59 -14.58 -6.81
N ALA A 83 32.65 -14.17 -5.95
CA ALA A 83 32.51 -14.71 -4.61
C ALA A 83 32.26 -16.23 -4.63
N CYS A 84 31.36 -16.71 -5.49
CA CYS A 84 31.12 -18.14 -5.72
C CYS A 84 32.38 -18.88 -6.17
N SER A 85 33.16 -18.28 -7.07
CA SER A 85 34.43 -18.87 -7.53
C SER A 85 35.44 -19.01 -6.40
N ILE A 86 35.56 -18.00 -5.53
CA ILE A 86 36.48 -18.03 -4.39
C ILE A 86 36.00 -19.06 -3.36
N PHE A 87 34.71 -19.07 -3.05
CA PHE A 87 34.11 -19.98 -2.07
C PHE A 87 34.37 -21.45 -2.39
N LYS A 88 34.28 -21.84 -3.67
CA LYS A 88 34.59 -23.22 -4.14
C LYS A 88 36.02 -23.68 -3.85
N HIS A 89 36.94 -22.76 -3.59
CA HIS A 89 38.33 -23.05 -3.29
C HIS A 89 38.66 -22.97 -1.80
N ILE A 90 37.69 -22.61 -0.94
CA ILE A 90 37.89 -22.64 0.51
C ILE A 90 37.89 -24.10 0.97
N ASP A 91 38.98 -24.52 1.60
CA ASP A 91 39.07 -25.81 2.27
C ASP A 91 38.28 -25.74 3.59
N ASP A 92 37.29 -26.62 3.76
CA ASP A 92 36.43 -26.73 4.96
C ASP A 92 35.69 -25.42 5.33
N PRO A 93 34.76 -24.94 4.47
CA PRO A 93 33.99 -23.72 4.73
C PRO A 93 33.13 -23.85 5.99
N ASP A 94 33.07 -22.80 6.81
CA ASP A 94 32.33 -22.80 8.07
C ASP A 94 30.94 -22.14 7.96
N SER A 95 30.19 -22.08 9.06
CA SER A 95 28.87 -21.41 9.10
C SER A 95 28.95 -19.93 8.69
N PHE A 96 30.07 -19.23 8.94
CA PHE A 96 30.25 -17.84 8.52
C PHE A 96 30.37 -17.73 7.00
N ASP A 97 31.10 -18.63 6.35
CA ASP A 97 31.25 -18.66 4.89
C ASP A 97 29.90 -18.92 4.20
N PHE A 98 29.16 -19.94 4.65
CA PHE A 98 27.82 -20.24 4.12
C PHE A 98 26.83 -19.09 4.37
N ASN A 99 26.80 -18.53 5.59
CA ASN A 99 25.96 -17.37 5.91
C ASN A 99 26.28 -16.16 5.03
N THR A 100 27.55 -15.95 4.70
CA THR A 100 28.01 -14.91 3.79
C THR A 100 27.48 -15.12 2.37
N MET A 101 27.58 -16.35 1.86
CA MET A 101 27.08 -16.72 0.54
C MET A 101 25.55 -16.57 0.43
N ILE A 102 24.80 -17.04 1.43
CA ILE A 102 23.33 -16.88 1.50
C ILE A 102 22.95 -15.40 1.45
N ARG A 103 23.61 -14.55 2.26
CA ARG A 103 23.36 -13.09 2.26
C ARG A 103 23.73 -12.43 0.93
N GLY A 104 24.84 -12.83 0.33
CA GLY A 104 25.28 -12.37 -0.98
C GLY A 104 24.26 -12.71 -2.08
N HIS A 105 23.81 -13.96 -2.13
CA HIS A 105 22.77 -14.39 -3.07
C HIS A 105 21.48 -13.58 -2.92
N ILE A 106 21.04 -13.32 -1.69
CA ILE A 106 19.86 -12.48 -1.43
C ILE A 106 20.11 -11.04 -1.91
N LYS A 107 21.28 -10.46 -1.61
CA LYS A 107 21.63 -9.10 -2.04
C LYS A 107 21.54 -8.95 -3.56
N HIS A 108 22.07 -9.91 -4.29
CA HIS A 108 22.07 -9.94 -5.76
C HIS A 108 20.79 -10.54 -6.39
N MET A 109 19.72 -10.73 -5.61
CA MET A 109 18.42 -11.27 -6.07
C MET A 109 18.45 -12.71 -6.62
N ASN A 110 19.52 -13.47 -6.33
CA ASN A 110 19.65 -14.90 -6.65
C ASN A 110 18.99 -15.75 -5.55
N LEU A 111 17.69 -15.57 -5.33
CA LEU A 111 16.98 -16.04 -4.13
C LEU A 111 16.91 -17.57 -4.01
N GLU A 112 16.72 -18.29 -5.12
CA GLU A 112 16.72 -19.75 -5.13
C GLU A 112 18.10 -20.30 -4.74
N GLN A 113 19.16 -19.67 -5.26
CA GLN A 113 20.53 -20.06 -4.95
C GLN A 113 20.85 -19.87 -3.45
N ALA A 114 20.27 -18.85 -2.80
CA ALA A 114 20.40 -18.70 -1.35
C ALA A 114 19.84 -19.92 -0.59
N VAL A 115 18.72 -20.48 -1.06
CA VAL A 115 18.14 -21.71 -0.47
C VAL A 115 19.00 -22.93 -0.81
N PHE A 116 19.53 -23.04 -2.02
CA PHE A 116 20.43 -24.14 -2.40
C PHE A 116 21.73 -24.13 -1.58
N THR A 117 22.34 -22.97 -1.36
CA THR A 117 23.53 -22.83 -0.51
C THR A 117 23.24 -23.25 0.94
N TYR A 118 22.03 -22.99 1.45
CA TYR A 118 21.60 -23.52 2.75
C TYR A 118 21.49 -25.05 2.75
N LEU A 119 20.94 -25.65 1.70
CA LEU A 119 20.89 -27.11 1.58
C LEU A 119 22.29 -27.72 1.47
N GLU A 120 23.23 -27.06 0.78
CA GLU A 120 24.64 -27.45 0.70
C GLU A 120 25.32 -27.41 2.08
N MET A 121 25.05 -26.38 2.88
CA MET A 121 25.50 -26.27 4.28
C MET A 121 25.06 -27.50 5.09
N LEU A 122 23.78 -27.87 5.00
CA LEU A 122 23.23 -29.04 5.69
C LEU A 122 23.84 -30.36 5.20
N HIS A 123 24.00 -30.54 3.88
CA HIS A 123 24.63 -31.75 3.32
C HIS A 123 26.10 -31.89 3.71
N SER A 124 26.78 -30.76 3.95
CA SER A 124 28.16 -30.71 4.41
C SER A 124 28.29 -30.96 5.91
N GLY A 125 27.17 -31.18 6.62
CA GLY A 125 27.14 -31.43 8.06
C GLY A 125 27.38 -30.20 8.93
N ILE A 126 27.29 -29.00 8.34
CA ILE A 126 27.53 -27.74 9.05
C ILE A 126 26.21 -27.26 9.65
N GLU A 127 26.20 -27.04 10.96
CA GLU A 127 24.99 -26.67 11.68
C GLU A 127 24.61 -25.19 11.44
N PRO A 128 23.34 -24.91 11.05
CA PRO A 128 22.83 -23.55 10.97
C PRO A 128 22.80 -22.87 12.33
N ASP A 129 23.07 -21.58 12.34
CA ASP A 129 23.08 -20.76 13.56
C ASP A 129 21.98 -19.67 13.52
N ASN A 130 21.92 -18.86 14.57
CA ASN A 130 20.99 -17.74 14.66
C ASN A 130 21.25 -16.63 13.62
N PHE A 131 22.35 -16.70 12.88
CA PHE A 131 22.67 -15.79 11.77
C PHE A 131 22.23 -16.34 10.40
N THR A 132 22.07 -17.66 10.27
CA THR A 132 21.56 -18.35 9.07
C THR A 132 20.08 -18.07 8.86
N TYR A 133 19.26 -18.31 9.89
CA TYR A 133 17.81 -18.27 9.76
C TYR A 133 17.23 -16.92 9.34
N PRO A 134 17.66 -15.76 9.89
CA PRO A 134 17.19 -14.46 9.43
C PRO A 134 17.42 -14.22 7.94
N ALA A 135 18.57 -14.66 7.41
CA ALA A 135 18.87 -14.54 5.99
C ALA A 135 17.96 -15.45 5.16
N LEU A 136 17.81 -16.71 5.55
CA LEU A 136 16.97 -17.66 4.83
C LEU A 136 15.49 -17.26 4.83
N LEU A 137 14.96 -16.80 5.96
CA LEU A 137 13.59 -16.28 6.07
C LEU A 137 13.37 -15.03 5.20
N LYS A 138 14.39 -14.18 5.06
CA LYS A 138 14.37 -13.04 4.12
C LYS A 138 14.33 -13.51 2.65
N ALA A 139 15.01 -14.60 2.30
CA ALA A 139 14.86 -15.22 0.98
C ALA A 139 13.42 -15.73 0.76
N CYS A 140 12.87 -16.48 1.72
CA CYS A 140 11.48 -16.96 1.66
C CYS A 140 10.47 -15.82 1.50
N THR A 141 10.68 -14.72 2.23
CA THR A 141 9.86 -13.51 2.11
C THR A 141 9.83 -12.97 0.70
N ARG A 142 10.99 -12.87 0.04
CA ARG A 142 11.11 -12.31 -1.32
C ARG A 142 10.60 -13.27 -2.40
N LEU A 143 10.64 -14.58 -2.13
CA LEU A 143 10.08 -15.62 -2.99
C LEU A 143 8.57 -15.85 -2.76
N SER A 144 7.98 -15.21 -1.75
CA SER A 144 6.64 -15.53 -1.26
C SER A 144 6.46 -17.03 -0.91
N ALA A 145 7.55 -17.67 -0.46
CA ALA A 145 7.65 -19.11 -0.23
C ALA A 145 7.26 -19.48 1.21
N VAL A 146 5.96 -19.37 1.52
CA VAL A 146 5.44 -19.57 2.90
C VAL A 146 5.67 -21.00 3.41
N ASP A 147 5.51 -22.01 2.56
CA ASP A 147 5.63 -23.42 2.95
C ASP A 147 7.07 -23.76 3.35
N GLN A 148 8.05 -23.27 2.60
CA GLN A 148 9.46 -23.38 2.92
C GLN A 148 9.77 -22.62 4.22
N GLY A 149 9.20 -21.42 4.40
CA GLY A 149 9.30 -20.65 5.65
C GLY A 149 8.78 -21.42 6.86
N VAL A 150 7.69 -22.18 6.72
CA VAL A 150 7.16 -23.06 7.78
C VAL A 150 8.10 -24.22 8.09
N GLN A 151 8.71 -24.84 7.08
CA GLN A 151 9.69 -25.91 7.29
C GLN A 151 10.91 -25.40 8.06
N ILE A 152 11.42 -24.23 7.68
CA ILE A 152 12.53 -23.55 8.36
C ILE A 152 12.17 -23.20 9.80
N HIS A 153 10.94 -22.71 10.05
CA HIS A 153 10.45 -22.48 11.42
C HIS A 153 10.42 -23.77 12.26
N GLY A 154 10.07 -24.90 11.65
CA GLY A 154 10.17 -26.21 12.31
C GLY A 154 11.60 -26.59 12.69
N GLN A 155 12.60 -26.25 11.86
CA GLN A 155 14.02 -26.46 12.18
C GLN A 155 14.51 -25.51 13.29
N ILE A 156 14.13 -24.23 13.23
CA ILE A 156 14.40 -23.22 14.28
C ILE A 156 13.94 -23.75 15.64
N PHE A 157 12.73 -24.31 15.71
CA PHE A 157 12.19 -24.90 16.92
C PHE A 157 13.01 -26.10 17.40
N LYS A 158 13.30 -27.04 16.49
CA LYS A 158 14.06 -28.27 16.82
C LYS A 158 15.48 -27.99 17.32
N LEU A 159 16.13 -26.95 16.80
CA LEU A 159 17.51 -26.59 17.12
C LEU A 159 17.61 -25.55 18.26
N GLY A 160 16.48 -25.18 18.89
CA GLY A 160 16.49 -24.35 20.09
C GLY A 160 16.64 -22.85 19.85
N PHE A 161 16.40 -22.37 18.62
CA PHE A 161 16.49 -20.94 18.26
C PHE A 161 15.15 -20.19 18.37
N VAL A 162 14.11 -20.81 18.93
CA VAL A 162 12.75 -20.25 19.00
C VAL A 162 12.65 -18.97 19.86
N ASP A 163 13.54 -18.82 20.85
CA ASP A 163 13.58 -17.67 21.77
C ASP A 163 14.61 -16.60 21.37
N ASP A 164 15.30 -16.78 20.23
CA ASP A 164 16.22 -15.76 19.70
C ASP A 164 15.40 -14.61 19.07
N VAL A 165 15.55 -13.41 19.62
CA VAL A 165 14.79 -12.22 19.22
C VAL A 165 15.00 -11.86 17.75
N PHE A 166 16.20 -12.06 17.19
CA PHE A 166 16.48 -11.76 15.78
C PHE A 166 15.78 -12.78 14.86
N VAL A 167 15.76 -14.04 15.25
CA VAL A 167 15.03 -15.10 14.54
C VAL A 167 13.52 -14.88 14.63
N GLN A 168 12.98 -14.58 15.82
CA GLN A 168 11.56 -14.25 16.02
C GLN A 168 11.12 -13.05 15.17
N ASN A 169 11.88 -11.95 15.17
CA ASN A 169 11.60 -10.79 14.31
C ASN A 169 11.58 -11.16 12.82
N SER A 170 12.50 -12.03 12.40
CA SER A 170 12.58 -12.50 11.01
C SER A 170 11.39 -13.40 10.64
N LEU A 171 10.92 -14.23 11.56
CA LEU A 171 9.72 -15.06 11.40
C LEU A 171 8.45 -14.21 11.28
N ILE A 172 8.29 -13.19 12.15
CA ILE A 172 7.18 -12.22 12.07
C ILE A 172 7.15 -11.57 10.69
N ASN A 173 8.28 -11.02 10.23
CA ASN A 173 8.35 -10.38 8.92
C ASN A 173 8.09 -11.38 7.77
N MET A 174 8.61 -12.61 7.84
CA MET A 174 8.40 -13.63 6.82
C MET A 174 6.93 -14.02 6.71
N TYR A 175 6.30 -14.42 7.81
CA TYR A 175 4.88 -14.78 7.81
C TYR A 175 4.00 -13.60 7.36
N GLY A 176 4.27 -12.41 7.90
CA GLY A 176 3.53 -11.20 7.57
C GLY A 176 3.55 -10.87 6.08
N LYS A 177 4.74 -10.81 5.47
CA LYS A 177 4.90 -10.48 4.05
C LYS A 177 4.49 -11.62 3.10
N CYS A 178 4.45 -12.86 3.58
CA CYS A 178 3.85 -13.98 2.86
C CYS A 178 2.32 -14.04 3.01
N GLY A 179 1.69 -13.07 3.71
CA GLY A 179 0.24 -12.99 3.87
C GLY A 179 -0.33 -13.83 5.00
N ASP A 180 0.49 -14.56 5.75
CA ASP A 180 0.06 -15.32 6.93
C ASP A 180 0.18 -14.49 8.21
N ILE A 181 -0.67 -13.47 8.30
CA ILE A 181 -0.70 -12.56 9.44
C ILE A 181 -0.98 -13.29 10.76
N LYS A 182 -1.73 -14.40 10.73
CA LYS A 182 -2.07 -15.17 11.93
C LYS A 182 -0.82 -15.75 12.57
N ARG A 183 0.01 -16.47 11.81
CA ARG A 183 1.27 -17.01 12.33
C ARG A 183 2.24 -15.90 12.73
N SER A 184 2.27 -14.79 11.97
CA SER A 184 3.05 -13.61 12.35
C SER A 184 2.66 -13.07 13.75
N CYS A 185 1.36 -13.02 14.06
CA CYS A 185 0.88 -12.55 15.36
C CYS A 185 1.20 -13.54 16.47
N VAL A 186 1.00 -14.83 16.23
CA VAL A 186 1.34 -15.87 17.21
C VAL A 186 2.81 -15.79 17.62
N VAL A 187 3.73 -15.63 16.66
CA VAL A 187 5.16 -15.47 17.00
C VAL A 187 5.39 -14.22 17.84
N PHE A 188 4.77 -13.08 17.49
CA PHE A 188 4.90 -11.83 18.25
C PHE A 188 4.32 -11.94 19.67
N GLU A 189 3.16 -12.57 19.84
CA GLU A 189 2.48 -12.77 21.12
C GLU A 189 3.26 -13.71 22.04
N GLN A 190 3.96 -14.70 21.48
CA GLN A 190 4.81 -15.64 22.22
C GLN A 190 6.12 -15.01 22.71
N MET A 191 6.54 -13.86 22.16
CA MET A 191 7.71 -13.16 22.68
C MET A 191 7.44 -12.63 24.09
N GLU A 192 8.40 -12.83 25.00
CA GLU A 192 8.38 -12.18 26.31
C GLU A 192 8.28 -10.66 26.16
N ASP A 193 7.37 -10.02 26.90
CA ASP A 193 7.13 -8.56 26.79
C ASP A 193 8.40 -7.73 27.02
N SER A 194 9.27 -8.17 27.93
CA SER A 194 10.56 -7.54 28.22
C SER A 194 11.57 -7.63 27.06
N ARG A 195 11.37 -8.56 26.12
CA ARG A 195 12.24 -8.79 24.96
C ARG A 195 11.72 -8.18 23.66
N LYS A 196 10.47 -7.70 23.63
CA LYS A 196 9.91 -7.05 22.44
C LYS A 196 10.67 -5.76 22.16
N THR A 197 11.35 -5.73 21.02
CA THR A 197 12.16 -4.58 20.58
C THR A 197 11.38 -3.72 19.60
N ILE A 198 11.90 -2.53 19.28
CA ILE A 198 11.38 -1.70 18.18
C ILE A 198 11.27 -2.53 16.89
N ALA A 199 12.25 -3.39 16.59
CA ALA A 199 12.20 -4.26 15.41
C ALA A 199 11.05 -5.28 15.44
N SER A 200 10.68 -5.78 16.61
CA SER A 200 9.53 -6.69 16.80
C SER A 200 8.21 -5.98 16.47
N TRP A 201 8.02 -4.79 17.04
CA TRP A 201 6.87 -3.92 16.75
C TRP A 201 6.83 -3.47 15.29
N SER A 202 7.97 -3.04 14.73
CA SER A 202 8.09 -2.69 13.31
C SER A 202 7.65 -3.82 12.40
N SER A 203 8.05 -5.06 12.71
CA SER A 203 7.76 -6.23 11.88
C SER A 203 6.27 -6.55 11.89
N VAL A 204 5.62 -6.57 13.06
CA VAL A 204 4.18 -6.87 13.15
C VAL A 204 3.33 -5.73 12.57
N ILE A 205 3.67 -4.47 12.84
CA ILE A 205 2.96 -3.31 12.24
C ILE A 205 3.07 -3.33 10.72
N SER A 206 4.27 -3.61 10.18
CA SER A 206 4.48 -3.73 8.73
C SER A 206 3.68 -4.89 8.13
N ALA A 207 3.55 -6.01 8.85
CA ALA A 207 2.74 -7.15 8.43
C ALA A 207 1.26 -6.78 8.29
N TYR A 208 0.68 -6.13 9.31
CA TYR A 208 -0.69 -5.62 9.27
C TYR A 208 -0.90 -4.59 8.14
N ALA A 209 0.05 -3.66 7.95
CA ALA A 209 0.00 -2.70 6.86
C ALA A 209 0.03 -3.39 5.48
N SER A 210 0.93 -4.36 5.28
CA SER A 210 1.06 -5.08 3.99
C SER A 210 -0.16 -5.93 3.62
N THR A 211 -0.95 -6.34 4.61
CA THR A 211 -2.19 -7.12 4.42
C THR A 211 -3.45 -6.25 4.37
N GLY A 212 -3.30 -4.93 4.45
CA GLY A 212 -4.41 -3.97 4.36
C GLY A 212 -5.27 -3.85 5.63
N MET A 213 -4.77 -4.33 6.77
CA MET A 213 -5.43 -4.24 8.07
C MET A 213 -5.04 -2.92 8.76
N TRP A 214 -5.52 -1.82 8.21
CA TRP A 214 -5.09 -0.47 8.57
C TRP A 214 -5.45 -0.06 10.00
N SER A 215 -6.60 -0.49 10.51
CA SER A 215 -7.06 -0.13 11.86
C SER A 215 -6.18 -0.78 12.93
N GLU A 216 -5.81 -2.04 12.73
CA GLU A 216 -4.94 -2.83 13.58
C GLU A 216 -3.51 -2.29 13.55
N CYS A 217 -3.03 -1.85 12.38
CA CYS A 217 -1.76 -1.14 12.25
C CYS A 217 -1.71 0.11 13.15
N LEU A 218 -2.75 0.94 13.15
CA LEU A 218 -2.82 2.13 14.01
C LEU A 218 -2.97 1.79 15.50
N ARG A 219 -3.72 0.73 15.84
CA ARG A 219 -3.85 0.25 17.22
C ARG A 219 -2.50 -0.19 17.79
N LEU A 220 -1.76 -1.03 17.07
CA LEU A 220 -0.44 -1.51 17.49
C LEU A 220 0.58 -0.38 17.60
N PHE A 221 0.50 0.62 16.72
CA PHE A 221 1.31 1.83 16.88
C PHE A 221 0.96 2.61 18.14
N GLY A 222 -0.31 2.68 18.52
CA GLY A 222 -0.76 3.23 19.80
C GLY A 222 -0.12 2.51 20.99
N GLU A 223 -0.24 1.17 21.01
CA GLU A 223 0.32 0.32 22.07
C GLU A 223 1.86 0.46 22.17
N MET A 224 2.56 0.48 21.04
CA MET A 224 4.01 0.72 20.99
C MET A 224 4.40 2.07 21.62
N ASN A 225 3.60 3.12 21.41
CA ASN A 225 3.87 4.43 22.00
C ASN A 225 3.54 4.49 23.50
N GLU A 226 2.52 3.76 23.95
CA GLU A 226 2.13 3.69 25.38
C GLU A 226 3.22 3.06 26.24
N ILE A 227 3.96 2.08 25.71
CA ILE A 227 5.14 1.49 26.36
C ILE A 227 6.41 2.34 26.22
N GLY A 228 6.31 3.52 25.61
CA GLY A 228 7.41 4.49 25.51
C GLY A 228 8.45 4.18 24.42
N LEU A 229 8.18 3.24 23.50
CA LEU A 229 9.08 2.95 22.39
C LEU A 229 8.95 4.00 21.29
N ARG A 230 10.10 4.52 20.84
CA ARG A 230 10.19 5.54 19.80
C ARG A 230 10.13 4.89 18.42
N ALA A 231 9.11 5.21 17.63
CA ALA A 231 8.99 4.67 16.28
C ALA A 231 10.04 5.23 15.31
N GLU A 232 10.55 4.34 14.46
CA GLU A 232 11.46 4.67 13.37
C GLU A 232 10.70 5.18 12.14
N GLU A 233 11.41 5.83 11.21
CA GLU A 233 10.84 6.39 9.97
C GLU A 233 10.02 5.35 9.16
N SER A 234 10.49 4.11 9.09
CA SER A 234 9.83 3.01 8.37
C SER A 234 8.44 2.69 8.93
N ILE A 235 8.28 2.67 10.26
CA ILE A 235 6.97 2.50 10.91
C ILE A 235 6.08 3.70 10.60
N LEU A 236 6.62 4.91 10.69
CA LEU A 236 5.84 6.13 10.48
C LEU A 236 5.30 6.21 9.04
N VAL A 237 6.04 5.72 8.04
CA VAL A 237 5.53 5.55 6.67
C VAL A 237 4.32 4.61 6.63
N ASN A 238 4.37 3.47 7.32
CA ASN A 238 3.23 2.54 7.41
C ASN A 238 2.03 3.16 8.14
N VAL A 239 2.28 3.95 9.20
CA VAL A 239 1.24 4.69 9.92
C VAL A 239 0.59 5.74 9.01
N LEU A 240 1.39 6.51 8.25
CA LEU A 240 0.87 7.47 7.26
C LEU A 240 0.05 6.76 6.17
N CYS A 241 0.49 5.58 5.71
CA CYS A 241 -0.25 4.75 4.77
C CYS A 241 -1.60 4.28 5.35
N ALA A 242 -1.62 3.81 6.60
CA ALA A 242 -2.86 3.45 7.27
C ALA A 242 -3.81 4.65 7.43
N CYS A 243 -3.28 5.82 7.80
CA CYS A 243 -4.05 7.07 7.85
C CYS A 243 -4.64 7.43 6.48
N THR A 244 -3.86 7.24 5.41
CA THR A 244 -4.29 7.45 4.02
C THR A 244 -5.49 6.58 3.69
N HIS A 245 -5.45 5.29 4.01
CA HIS A 245 -6.56 4.38 3.71
C HIS A 245 -7.80 4.62 4.58
N LEU A 246 -7.63 4.99 5.85
CA LEU A 246 -8.73 5.23 6.78
C LEU A 246 -9.30 6.66 6.69
N GLY A 247 -8.57 7.61 6.11
CA GLY A 247 -8.92 9.03 6.13
C GLY A 247 -8.66 9.72 7.46
N ALA A 248 -7.72 9.21 8.27
CA ALA A 248 -7.40 9.72 9.61
C ALA A 248 -6.42 10.91 9.53
N LEU A 249 -6.94 12.09 9.19
CA LEU A 249 -6.14 13.29 8.97
C LEU A 249 -5.53 13.82 10.28
N ASP A 250 -6.26 13.81 11.39
CA ASP A 250 -5.74 14.37 12.65
C ASP A 250 -4.56 13.54 13.14
N LEU A 251 -4.65 12.21 13.02
CA LEU A 251 -3.55 11.31 13.34
C LEU A 251 -2.36 11.50 12.38
N ALA A 252 -2.61 11.68 11.08
CA ALA A 252 -1.57 12.00 10.12
C ALA A 252 -0.85 13.32 10.46
N MET A 253 -1.58 14.36 10.88
CA MET A 253 -1.01 15.64 11.32
C MET A 253 -0.18 15.49 12.60
N CYS A 254 -0.65 14.68 13.55
CA CYS A 254 0.12 14.36 14.77
C CYS A 254 1.42 13.62 14.42
N THR A 255 1.36 12.68 13.48
CA THR A 255 2.51 11.92 12.96
C THR A 255 3.50 12.83 12.24
N HIS A 256 3.02 13.75 11.40
CA HIS A 256 3.84 14.77 10.75
C HIS A 256 4.53 15.69 11.79
N GLY A 257 3.79 16.18 12.78
CA GLY A 257 4.37 16.98 13.87
C GLY A 257 5.38 16.18 14.72
N TYR A 258 5.18 14.88 14.87
CA TYR A 258 6.17 13.99 15.48
C TYR A 258 7.46 13.93 14.64
N LEU A 259 7.36 13.67 13.33
CA LEU A 259 8.51 13.62 12.42
C LEU A 259 9.35 14.90 12.50
N LEU A 260 8.70 16.08 12.41
CA LEU A 260 9.38 17.38 12.44
C LEU A 260 10.11 17.69 13.76
N ARG A 261 9.62 17.17 14.89
CA ARG A 261 10.26 17.40 16.21
C ARG A 261 11.43 16.46 16.47
N ASN A 262 11.46 15.33 15.77
CA ASN A 262 12.29 14.18 16.13
C ASN A 262 13.38 13.87 15.11
N LEU A 263 13.26 14.35 13.88
CA LEU A 263 14.19 14.05 12.79
C LEU A 263 14.74 15.33 12.18
N THR A 264 16.03 15.31 11.85
CA THR A 264 16.70 16.41 11.16
C THR A 264 16.67 16.17 9.66
N GLY A 265 15.71 16.80 8.99
CA GLY A 265 15.44 16.55 7.57
C GLY A 265 14.65 15.25 7.37
N LEU A 266 13.80 15.24 6.34
CA LEU A 266 13.03 14.06 5.96
C LEU A 266 13.59 13.57 4.63
N ASN A 267 13.74 12.26 4.48
CA ASN A 267 14.10 11.70 3.19
C ASN A 267 12.90 11.77 2.21
N VAL A 268 13.19 11.65 0.92
CA VAL A 268 12.19 11.75 -0.16
C VAL A 268 11.01 10.78 0.01
N ILE A 269 11.21 9.60 0.62
CA ILE A 269 10.17 8.59 0.83
C ILE A 269 9.17 9.07 1.89
N VAL A 270 9.67 9.59 3.02
CA VAL A 270 8.83 10.14 4.09
C VAL A 270 8.09 11.39 3.61
N GLU A 271 8.78 12.29 2.90
CA GLU A 271 8.16 13.48 2.31
C GLU A 271 7.04 13.11 1.33
N THR A 272 7.29 12.14 0.44
CA THR A 272 6.29 11.65 -0.52
C THR A 272 5.10 11.00 0.19
N SER A 273 5.34 10.26 1.28
CA SER A 273 4.28 9.64 2.09
C SER A 273 3.43 10.68 2.81
N LEU A 274 4.04 11.77 3.28
CA LEU A 274 3.33 12.91 3.86
C LEU A 274 2.43 13.59 2.82
N ILE A 275 2.93 13.79 1.60
CA ILE A 275 2.13 14.35 0.51
C ILE A 275 0.94 13.42 0.22
N ASP A 276 1.16 12.11 0.08
CA ASP A 276 0.09 11.15 -0.24
C ASP A 276 -1.04 11.17 0.81
N VAL A 277 -0.69 11.19 2.10
CA VAL A 277 -1.72 11.25 3.15
C VAL A 277 -2.50 12.56 3.13
N TYR A 278 -1.86 13.72 2.87
CA TYR A 278 -2.59 14.98 2.77
C TYR A 278 -3.52 15.02 1.56
N MET A 279 -3.07 14.52 0.41
CA MET A 279 -3.92 14.41 -0.79
C MET A 279 -5.10 13.45 -0.51
N LYS A 280 -4.84 12.23 -0.03
CA LYS A 280 -5.89 11.20 0.15
C LYS A 280 -6.70 11.32 1.44
N CYS A 281 -6.42 12.29 2.31
CA CYS A 281 -7.28 12.69 3.43
C CYS A 281 -8.02 14.02 3.18
N GLY A 282 -8.05 14.51 1.94
CA GLY A 282 -8.88 15.63 1.54
C GLY A 282 -8.28 17.00 1.84
N PHE A 283 -6.96 17.11 2.04
CA PHE A 283 -6.25 18.37 2.26
C PHE A 283 -5.19 18.63 1.18
N ALA A 284 -5.64 18.60 -0.08
CA ALA A 284 -4.76 18.68 -1.25
C ALA A 284 -3.80 19.88 -1.25
N ASP A 285 -4.26 21.06 -0.81
CA ASP A 285 -3.41 22.27 -0.78
C ASP A 285 -2.21 22.11 0.15
N ARG A 286 -2.36 21.37 1.26
CA ARG A 286 -1.23 21.06 2.16
C ARG A 286 -0.26 20.07 1.51
N GLY A 287 -0.78 19.10 0.76
CA GLY A 287 0.04 18.17 -0.02
C GLY A 287 0.86 18.90 -1.08
N LEU A 288 0.24 19.80 -1.84
CA LEU A 288 0.92 20.66 -2.83
C LEU A 288 1.98 21.55 -2.20
N PHE A 289 1.66 22.19 -1.07
CA PHE A 289 2.64 23.02 -0.35
C PHE A 289 3.88 22.21 0.05
N LEU A 290 3.71 20.97 0.53
CA LEU A 290 4.85 20.11 0.87
C LEU A 290 5.64 19.70 -0.36
N PHE A 291 4.96 19.35 -1.47
CA PHE A 291 5.60 19.03 -2.73
C PHE A 291 6.47 20.18 -3.27
N GLU A 292 5.97 21.41 -3.18
CA GLU A 292 6.71 22.62 -3.56
C GLU A 292 7.98 22.80 -2.73
N LYS A 293 7.97 22.39 -1.46
CA LYS A 293 9.09 22.52 -0.52
C LYS A 293 10.12 21.40 -0.59
N MET A 294 9.84 20.29 -1.29
CA MET A 294 10.82 19.21 -1.48
C MET A 294 12.06 19.72 -2.19
N SER A 295 13.24 19.42 -1.64
CA SER A 295 14.53 19.76 -2.26
C SER A 295 14.84 18.87 -3.47
N GLU A 296 14.47 17.60 -3.39
CA GLU A 296 14.64 16.62 -4.45
C GLU A 296 13.29 15.97 -4.74
N ARG A 297 12.95 15.87 -6.03
CA ARG A 297 11.72 15.24 -6.48
C ARG A 297 12.08 14.08 -7.40
N ASN A 298 11.35 12.98 -7.24
CA ASN A 298 11.52 11.81 -8.07
C ASN A 298 10.18 11.45 -8.72
N GLN A 299 10.21 10.45 -9.58
CA GLN A 299 9.02 9.97 -10.28
C GLN A 299 7.85 9.63 -9.34
N MET A 300 8.14 9.08 -8.16
CA MET A 300 7.12 8.73 -7.17
C MET A 300 6.42 9.96 -6.57
N SER A 301 7.17 11.02 -6.23
CA SER A 301 6.56 12.24 -5.67
C SER A 301 5.65 12.95 -6.68
N TYR A 302 6.03 12.96 -7.96
CA TYR A 302 5.16 13.43 -9.05
C TYR A 302 3.90 12.57 -9.21
N SER A 303 4.03 11.25 -9.16
CA SER A 303 2.91 10.30 -9.29
C SER A 303 1.85 10.48 -8.20
N VAL A 304 2.29 10.64 -6.95
CA VAL A 304 1.42 10.91 -5.82
C VAL A 304 0.64 12.21 -6.00
N VAL A 305 1.30 13.30 -6.42
CA VAL A 305 0.62 14.59 -6.61
C VAL A 305 -0.34 14.56 -7.78
N ILE A 306 0.06 14.03 -8.93
CA ILE A 306 -0.79 13.95 -10.13
C ILE A 306 -2.05 13.11 -9.83
N SER A 307 -1.86 11.93 -9.24
CA SER A 307 -2.97 11.05 -8.85
C SER A 307 -3.85 11.68 -7.76
N GLY A 308 -3.23 12.36 -6.79
CA GLY A 308 -3.93 13.13 -5.76
C GLY A 308 -4.79 14.27 -6.36
N LEU A 309 -4.27 15.02 -7.33
CA LEU A 309 -5.03 16.07 -8.01
C LEU A 309 -6.18 15.48 -8.84
N ALA A 310 -5.95 14.34 -9.49
CA ALA A 310 -6.96 13.62 -10.26
C ALA A 310 -8.16 13.23 -9.39
N ILE A 311 -7.94 12.58 -8.23
CA ILE A 311 -9.02 12.20 -7.32
C ILE A 311 -9.75 13.42 -6.73
N HIS A 312 -9.11 14.59 -6.69
CA HIS A 312 -9.73 15.85 -6.30
C HIS A 312 -10.48 16.56 -7.44
N GLY A 313 -10.42 16.05 -8.68
CA GLY A 313 -11.00 16.68 -9.87
C GLY A 313 -10.22 17.91 -10.37
N ARG A 314 -8.98 18.13 -9.90
CA ARG A 314 -8.14 19.30 -10.24
C ARG A 314 -7.27 19.03 -11.46
N ALA A 315 -7.90 18.70 -12.59
CA ALA A 315 -7.19 18.20 -13.78
C ALA A 315 -6.17 19.19 -14.37
N GLN A 316 -6.50 20.48 -14.41
CA GLN A 316 -5.59 21.51 -14.94
C GLN A 316 -4.28 21.61 -14.15
N GLU A 317 -4.35 21.44 -12.83
CA GLU A 317 -3.16 21.44 -11.99
C GLU A 317 -2.38 20.14 -12.14
N ALA A 318 -3.07 19.01 -12.31
CA ALA A 318 -2.41 17.73 -12.62
C ALA A 318 -1.59 17.83 -13.91
N PHE A 319 -2.14 18.47 -14.96
CA PHE A 319 -1.42 18.71 -16.22
C PHE A 319 -0.23 19.66 -16.05
N LYS A 320 -0.37 20.70 -15.21
CA LYS A 320 0.75 21.60 -14.89
C LYS A 320 1.90 20.87 -14.22
N ILE A 321 1.59 20.02 -13.23
CA ILE A 321 2.59 19.20 -12.53
C ILE A 321 3.22 18.17 -13.47
N PHE A 322 2.43 17.53 -14.34
CA PHE A 322 2.94 16.62 -15.37
C PHE A 322 3.89 17.34 -16.32
N LYS A 323 3.53 18.52 -16.83
CA LYS A 323 4.41 19.32 -17.70
C LYS A 323 5.71 19.68 -17.00
N GLN A 324 5.64 20.11 -15.73
CA GLN A 324 6.82 20.42 -14.92
C GLN A 324 7.75 19.19 -14.77
N MET A 325 7.20 17.98 -14.62
CA MET A 325 7.98 16.73 -14.57
C MET A 325 8.83 16.54 -15.82
N ILE A 326 8.21 16.71 -17.00
CA ILE A 326 8.89 16.56 -18.29
C ILE A 326 9.95 17.64 -18.48
N GLU A 327 9.66 18.89 -18.10
CA GLU A 327 10.61 20.01 -18.16
C GLU A 327 11.85 19.80 -17.27
N GLN A 328 11.71 19.04 -16.18
CA GLN A 328 12.82 18.63 -15.31
C GLN A 328 13.58 17.40 -15.82
N GLY A 329 13.22 16.86 -16.99
CA GLY A 329 13.87 15.69 -17.58
C GLY A 329 13.50 14.36 -16.92
N ILE A 330 12.50 14.35 -16.03
CA ILE A 330 12.02 13.11 -15.40
C ILE A 330 11.05 12.44 -16.37
N LYS A 331 11.38 11.22 -16.80
CA LYS A 331 10.55 10.47 -17.75
C LYS A 331 9.29 9.94 -17.07
N PRO A 332 8.11 10.08 -17.70
CA PRO A 332 6.89 9.49 -17.17
C PRO A 332 6.92 7.97 -17.35
N ASP A 333 6.25 7.27 -16.43
CA ASP A 333 6.00 5.83 -16.49
C ASP A 333 4.50 5.54 -16.69
N ASP A 334 4.13 4.26 -16.63
CA ASP A 334 2.75 3.82 -16.68
C ASP A 334 1.89 4.44 -15.56
N VAL A 335 2.40 4.50 -14.33
CA VAL A 335 1.64 5.00 -13.17
C VAL A 335 1.30 6.49 -13.32
N ILE A 336 2.25 7.30 -13.79
CA ILE A 336 2.04 8.73 -14.05
C ILE A 336 0.91 8.93 -15.06
N TYR A 337 0.91 8.17 -16.16
CA TYR A 337 -0.11 8.28 -17.18
C TYR A 337 -1.48 7.81 -16.71
N VAL A 338 -1.56 6.77 -15.87
CA VAL A 338 -2.82 6.42 -15.19
C VAL A 338 -3.34 7.61 -14.38
N GLY A 339 -2.47 8.32 -13.66
CA GLY A 339 -2.84 9.54 -12.93
C GLY A 339 -3.38 10.65 -13.84
N VAL A 340 -2.68 10.94 -14.95
CA VAL A 340 -3.10 11.97 -15.93
C VAL A 340 -4.44 11.61 -16.59
N LEU A 341 -4.60 10.37 -17.04
CA LEU A 341 -5.85 9.90 -17.67
C LEU A 341 -7.00 9.86 -16.67
N SER A 342 -6.74 9.52 -15.40
CA SER A 342 -7.73 9.61 -14.33
C SER A 342 -8.17 11.07 -14.08
N ALA A 343 -7.25 12.03 -14.23
CA ALA A 343 -7.59 13.45 -14.16
C ALA A 343 -8.52 13.87 -15.31
N CYS A 344 -8.24 13.42 -16.55
CA CYS A 344 -9.14 13.61 -17.69
C CYS A 344 -10.51 12.99 -17.43
N ASN A 345 -10.54 11.74 -16.94
CA ASN A 345 -11.76 11.01 -16.61
C ASN A 345 -12.62 11.73 -15.56
N HIS A 346 -12.04 12.19 -14.45
CA HIS A 346 -12.80 12.87 -13.40
C HIS A 346 -13.26 14.29 -13.74
N ALA A 347 -12.63 14.91 -14.76
CA ALA A 347 -13.00 16.22 -15.28
C ALA A 347 -13.85 16.14 -16.58
N GLY A 348 -14.09 14.94 -17.13
CA GLY A 348 -14.84 14.76 -18.37
C GLY A 348 -14.13 15.28 -19.63
N LEU A 349 -12.80 15.39 -19.61
CA LEU A 349 -11.99 15.95 -20.70
C LEU A 349 -11.63 14.87 -21.73
N VAL A 350 -12.61 14.49 -22.56
CA VAL A 350 -12.49 13.41 -23.55
C VAL A 350 -11.33 13.64 -24.54
N GLU A 351 -11.27 14.82 -25.15
CA GLU A 351 -10.25 15.16 -26.15
C GLU A 351 -8.83 15.12 -25.57
N GLU A 352 -8.63 15.71 -24.39
CA GLU A 352 -7.33 15.66 -23.70
C GLU A 352 -6.99 14.23 -23.27
N GLY A 353 -7.97 13.42 -22.88
CA GLY A 353 -7.77 12.00 -22.56
C GLY A 353 -7.19 11.22 -23.74
N PHE A 354 -7.75 11.36 -24.93
CA PHE A 354 -7.21 10.73 -26.15
C PHE A 354 -5.83 11.26 -26.51
N LYS A 355 -5.64 12.58 -26.44
CA LYS A 355 -4.34 13.21 -26.70
C LYS A 355 -3.23 12.67 -25.79
N TYR A 356 -3.48 12.54 -24.48
CA TYR A 356 -2.49 11.97 -23.57
C TYR A 356 -2.29 10.47 -23.77
N PHE A 357 -3.33 9.74 -24.16
CA PHE A 357 -3.22 8.31 -24.51
C PHE A 357 -2.35 8.09 -25.75
N ASP A 358 -2.47 8.95 -26.76
CA ASP A 358 -1.61 8.93 -27.94
C ASP A 358 -0.17 9.33 -27.61
N LYS A 359 0.02 10.35 -26.76
CA LYS A 359 1.36 10.71 -26.26
C LYS A 359 2.05 9.55 -25.55
N LEU A 360 1.32 8.81 -24.71
CA LEU A 360 1.84 7.61 -24.05
C LEU A 360 2.36 6.59 -25.08
N ARG A 361 1.58 6.32 -26.14
CA ARG A 361 1.87 5.28 -27.14
C ARG A 361 2.98 5.68 -28.10
N PHE A 362 2.93 6.90 -28.63
CA PHE A 362 3.73 7.29 -29.79
C PHE A 362 4.91 8.19 -29.41
N GLU A 363 4.72 9.10 -28.46
CA GLU A 363 5.77 10.04 -28.03
C GLU A 363 6.69 9.39 -26.99
N HIS A 364 6.13 8.86 -25.91
CA HIS A 364 6.89 8.23 -24.82
C HIS A 364 7.10 6.72 -24.99
N ARG A 365 6.43 6.09 -25.96
CA ARG A 365 6.58 4.67 -26.32
C ARG A 365 6.38 3.72 -25.14
N ILE A 366 5.47 4.06 -24.23
CA ILE A 366 5.06 3.22 -23.12
C ILE A 366 3.92 2.33 -23.63
N GLN A 367 4.02 1.03 -23.41
CA GLN A 367 2.96 0.10 -23.79
C GLN A 367 1.74 0.33 -22.90
N PRO A 368 0.55 0.62 -23.47
CA PRO A 368 -0.67 0.77 -22.67
C PRO A 368 -0.96 -0.48 -21.85
N THR A 369 -1.00 -0.32 -20.53
CA THR A 369 -1.49 -1.34 -19.60
C THR A 369 -3.02 -1.35 -19.55
N ILE A 370 -3.59 -2.41 -18.96
CA ILE A 370 -5.04 -2.54 -18.75
C ILE A 370 -5.64 -1.36 -17.97
N GLN A 371 -4.87 -0.73 -17.07
CA GLN A 371 -5.34 0.42 -16.30
C GLN A 371 -5.54 1.66 -17.19
N HIS A 372 -4.67 1.88 -18.17
CA HIS A 372 -4.83 2.99 -19.11
C HIS A 372 -6.09 2.85 -19.95
N PHE A 373 -6.33 1.65 -20.50
CA PHE A 373 -7.57 1.36 -21.21
C PHE A 373 -8.78 1.52 -20.30
N GLY A 374 -8.69 1.08 -19.03
CA GLY A 374 -9.74 1.29 -18.03
C GLY A 374 -10.10 2.77 -17.84
N CYS A 375 -9.11 3.67 -17.78
CA CYS A 375 -9.35 5.11 -17.70
C CYS A 375 -10.05 5.67 -18.95
N ILE A 376 -9.63 5.26 -20.15
CA ILE A 376 -10.22 5.72 -21.41
C ILE A 376 -11.65 5.17 -21.59
N VAL A 377 -11.88 3.90 -21.30
CA VAL A 377 -13.21 3.27 -21.37
C VAL A 377 -14.18 3.92 -20.38
N ASP A 378 -13.76 4.22 -19.14
CA ASP A 378 -14.60 4.94 -18.18
C ASP A 378 -14.90 6.37 -18.66
N LEU A 379 -13.90 7.08 -19.21
CA LEU A 379 -14.06 8.43 -19.77
C LEU A 379 -15.04 8.44 -20.95
N MET A 380 -14.87 7.56 -21.94
CA MET A 380 -15.75 7.41 -23.10
C MET A 380 -17.17 7.01 -22.67
N GLY A 381 -17.25 6.02 -21.78
CA GLY A 381 -18.52 5.51 -21.30
C GLY A 381 -19.32 6.54 -20.49
N ARG A 382 -18.66 7.44 -19.74
CA ARG A 382 -19.35 8.58 -19.06
C ARG A 382 -19.75 9.69 -20.03
N ALA A 383 -19.04 9.83 -21.15
CA ALA A 383 -19.34 10.79 -22.20
C ALA A 383 -20.46 10.32 -23.15
N GLY A 384 -20.93 9.07 -23.02
CA GLY A 384 -21.95 8.48 -23.89
C GLY A 384 -21.42 7.81 -25.16
N MET A 385 -20.10 7.72 -25.33
CA MET A 385 -19.43 7.05 -26.46
C MET A 385 -19.30 5.54 -26.21
N ILE A 386 -20.43 4.86 -26.00
CA ILE A 386 -20.45 3.47 -25.52
C ILE A 386 -20.03 2.49 -26.63
N ASP A 387 -20.45 2.75 -27.86
CA ASP A 387 -20.14 1.90 -29.01
C ASP A 387 -18.63 1.93 -29.32
N GLU A 388 -18.03 3.12 -29.29
CA GLU A 388 -16.59 3.28 -29.45
C GLU A 388 -15.83 2.67 -28.26
N ALA A 389 -16.38 2.72 -27.04
CA ALA A 389 -15.76 2.13 -25.87
C ALA A 389 -15.69 0.59 -25.98
N ILE A 390 -16.71 -0.07 -26.53
CA ILE A 390 -16.67 -1.52 -26.75
C ILE A 390 -15.72 -1.90 -27.90
N GLU A 391 -15.62 -1.07 -28.95
CA GLU A 391 -14.61 -1.26 -30.01
C GLU A 391 -13.19 -1.16 -29.46
N LEU A 392 -12.94 -0.20 -28.55
CA LEU A 392 -11.66 -0.07 -27.87
C LEU A 392 -11.34 -1.32 -27.05
N ILE A 393 -12.30 -1.85 -26.28
CA ILE A 393 -12.11 -3.09 -25.51
C ILE A 393 -11.75 -4.27 -26.43
N LYS A 394 -12.42 -4.40 -27.57
CA LYS A 394 -12.17 -5.48 -28.54
C LYS A 394 -10.82 -5.37 -29.25
N SER A 395 -10.28 -4.16 -29.37
CA SER A 395 -8.99 -3.90 -30.04
C SER A 395 -7.77 -3.95 -29.11
N MET A 396 -7.97 -4.19 -27.81
CA MET A 396 -6.87 -4.26 -26.85
C MET A 396 -5.94 -5.46 -27.13
N PRO A 397 -4.63 -5.31 -26.88
CA PRO A 397 -3.67 -6.40 -27.03
C PRO A 397 -3.64 -7.38 -25.85
N MET A 398 -4.52 -7.21 -24.86
CA MET A 398 -4.64 -8.06 -23.68
C MET A 398 -6.10 -8.35 -23.35
N GLU A 399 -6.32 -9.45 -22.61
CA GLU A 399 -7.64 -9.83 -22.13
C GLU A 399 -8.25 -8.76 -21.20
N PRO A 400 -9.50 -8.34 -21.42
CA PRO A 400 -10.18 -7.39 -20.54
C PRO A 400 -10.45 -8.00 -19.15
N ASN A 401 -10.17 -7.24 -18.10
CA ASN A 401 -10.41 -7.66 -16.72
C ASN A 401 -11.79 -7.23 -16.22
N ASP A 402 -12.08 -7.62 -14.99
CA ASP A 402 -13.32 -7.27 -14.29
C ASP A 402 -13.50 -5.75 -14.11
N VAL A 403 -12.43 -4.97 -13.96
CA VAL A 403 -12.52 -3.51 -13.85
C VAL A 403 -13.07 -2.87 -15.14
N LEU A 404 -12.57 -3.24 -16.32
CA LEU A 404 -13.04 -2.67 -17.58
C LEU A 404 -14.51 -3.00 -17.85
N TRP A 405 -14.89 -4.27 -17.70
CA TRP A 405 -16.28 -4.66 -17.92
C TRP A 405 -17.22 -4.01 -16.90
N ARG A 406 -16.77 -3.81 -15.65
CA ARG A 406 -17.52 -3.05 -14.64
C ARG A 406 -17.69 -1.58 -15.03
N SER A 407 -16.66 -0.94 -15.60
CA SER A 407 -16.76 0.43 -16.12
C SER A 407 -17.79 0.51 -17.24
N LEU A 408 -17.70 -0.38 -18.24
CA LEU A 408 -18.66 -0.43 -19.35
C LEU A 408 -20.10 -0.67 -18.86
N LEU A 409 -20.30 -1.64 -17.96
CA LEU A 409 -21.61 -1.94 -17.37
C LEU A 409 -22.17 -0.72 -16.61
N SER A 410 -21.33 0.00 -15.87
CA SER A 410 -21.72 1.24 -15.17
C SER A 410 -22.15 2.32 -16.16
N SER A 411 -21.44 2.49 -17.27
CA SER A 411 -21.80 3.43 -18.34
C SER A 411 -23.11 3.05 -19.03
N CYS A 412 -23.32 1.76 -19.32
CA CYS A 412 -24.57 1.26 -19.88
C CYS A 412 -25.77 1.56 -18.96
N LYS A 413 -25.61 1.48 -17.63
CA LYS A 413 -26.64 1.90 -16.67
C LYS A 413 -26.96 3.40 -16.74
N ILE A 414 -25.95 4.25 -16.94
CA ILE A 414 -26.13 5.71 -17.01
C ILE A 414 -26.94 6.07 -18.27
N HIS A 415 -26.58 5.48 -19.40
CA HIS A 415 -27.19 5.76 -20.70
C HIS A 415 -28.35 4.83 -21.08
N GLN A 416 -28.75 3.93 -20.17
CA GLN A 416 -29.88 3.01 -20.32
C GLN A 416 -29.76 2.04 -21.52
N ASN A 417 -28.53 1.67 -21.90
CA ASN A 417 -28.30 0.66 -22.94
C ASN A 417 -28.31 -0.74 -22.30
N VAL A 418 -29.46 -1.41 -22.33
CA VAL A 418 -29.65 -2.72 -21.68
C VAL A 418 -28.86 -3.82 -22.40
N GLU A 419 -28.85 -3.84 -23.73
CA GLU A 419 -28.21 -4.89 -24.52
C GLU A 419 -26.70 -4.96 -24.30
N LEU A 420 -26.00 -3.81 -24.38
CA LEU A 420 -24.57 -3.75 -24.07
C LEU A 420 -24.28 -4.01 -22.59
N GLY A 421 -25.21 -3.64 -21.71
CA GLY A 421 -25.15 -3.99 -20.29
C GLY A 421 -25.17 -5.50 -20.06
N GLU A 422 -26.08 -6.23 -20.71
CA GLU A 422 -26.12 -7.69 -20.65
C GLU A 422 -24.82 -8.32 -21.17
N PHE A 423 -24.30 -7.80 -22.29
CA PHE A 423 -23.03 -8.24 -22.85
C PHE A 423 -21.87 -8.05 -21.84
N ALA A 424 -21.75 -6.87 -21.23
CA ALA A 424 -20.73 -6.59 -20.23
C ALA A 424 -20.87 -7.48 -18.98
N ALA A 425 -22.11 -7.68 -18.49
CA ALA A 425 -22.39 -8.53 -17.33
C ALA A 425 -22.04 -10.00 -17.61
N LYS A 426 -22.36 -10.51 -18.81
CA LYS A 426 -22.01 -11.88 -19.20
C LYS A 426 -20.50 -12.12 -19.17
N ASN A 427 -19.72 -11.20 -19.71
CA ASN A 427 -18.25 -11.29 -19.66
C ASN A 427 -17.72 -11.20 -18.22
N LEU A 428 -18.30 -10.34 -17.36
CA LEU A 428 -17.95 -10.29 -15.94
C LEU A 428 -18.17 -11.62 -15.21
N PHE A 429 -19.30 -12.28 -15.49
CA PHE A 429 -19.65 -13.53 -14.83
C PHE A 429 -18.78 -14.70 -15.31
N GLN A 430 -18.30 -14.68 -16.56
CA GLN A 430 -17.33 -15.64 -17.08
C GLN A 430 -15.96 -15.52 -16.39
N LEU A 431 -15.56 -14.31 -16.00
CA LEU A 431 -14.33 -14.06 -15.22
C LEU A 431 -14.44 -14.54 -13.76
N ASN A 432 -15.57 -15.14 -13.35
CA ASN A 432 -15.85 -15.55 -11.97
C ASN A 432 -15.68 -14.43 -10.93
N SER A 433 -16.01 -13.19 -11.32
CA SER A 433 -16.07 -12.04 -10.42
C SER A 433 -16.98 -12.35 -9.22
N ARG A 434 -16.39 -12.42 -8.01
CA ARG A 434 -17.12 -12.53 -6.74
C ARG A 434 -17.50 -11.14 -6.23
N ASN A 435 -18.21 -10.35 -7.02
CA ASN A 435 -18.61 -9.00 -6.60
C ASN A 435 -20.13 -8.84 -6.70
N ALA A 436 -20.79 -8.70 -5.55
CA ALA A 436 -22.25 -8.53 -5.49
C ALA A 436 -22.71 -7.24 -6.20
N SER A 437 -21.85 -6.22 -6.28
CA SER A 437 -22.22 -4.97 -6.96
C SER A 437 -22.57 -5.16 -8.42
N ASP A 438 -21.98 -6.15 -9.08
CA ASP A 438 -22.14 -6.38 -10.52
C ASP A 438 -23.54 -6.94 -10.80
N TYR A 439 -23.97 -7.92 -10.01
CA TYR A 439 -25.33 -8.47 -10.01
C TYR A 439 -26.37 -7.39 -9.66
N ILE A 440 -26.09 -6.58 -8.64
CA ILE A 440 -26.97 -5.47 -8.26
C ILE A 440 -27.08 -4.46 -9.41
N LEU A 441 -25.99 -4.18 -10.13
CA LEU A 441 -25.99 -3.17 -11.19
C LEU A 441 -26.79 -3.62 -12.41
N ILE A 442 -26.64 -4.86 -12.87
CA ILE A 442 -27.47 -5.40 -13.97
C ILE A 442 -28.93 -5.62 -13.52
N SER A 443 -29.17 -6.09 -12.28
CA SER A 443 -30.52 -6.20 -11.70
C SER A 443 -31.24 -4.84 -11.71
N ASN A 444 -30.53 -3.76 -11.37
CA ASN A 444 -31.07 -2.41 -11.43
C ASN A 444 -31.40 -1.97 -12.87
N MET A 445 -30.61 -2.38 -13.87
CA MET A 445 -30.92 -2.09 -15.28
C MET A 445 -32.19 -2.82 -15.73
N TYR A 446 -32.35 -4.11 -15.37
CA TYR A 446 -33.56 -4.86 -15.65
C TYR A 446 -34.80 -4.28 -14.96
N ALA A 447 -34.69 -3.87 -13.70
CA ALA A 447 -35.78 -3.22 -12.98
C ALA A 447 -36.24 -1.93 -13.68
N LYS A 448 -35.30 -1.10 -14.15
CA LYS A 448 -35.63 0.10 -14.95
C LYS A 448 -36.31 -0.23 -16.28
N ALA A 449 -35.91 -1.33 -16.90
CA ALA A 449 -36.54 -1.86 -18.13
C ALA A 449 -37.83 -2.65 -17.85
N GLN A 450 -38.33 -2.68 -16.60
CA GLN A 450 -39.51 -3.43 -16.16
C GLN A 450 -39.44 -4.95 -16.40
N ARG A 451 -38.23 -5.50 -16.49
CA ARG A 451 -37.95 -6.94 -16.69
C ARG A 451 -37.81 -7.68 -15.36
N TRP A 452 -38.90 -7.78 -14.60
CA TRP A 452 -38.90 -8.33 -13.24
C TRP A 452 -38.51 -9.81 -13.15
N HIS A 453 -38.79 -10.59 -14.20
CA HIS A 453 -38.34 -11.99 -14.27
C HIS A 453 -36.80 -12.07 -14.21
N ASP A 454 -36.11 -11.26 -15.01
CA ASP A 454 -34.64 -11.24 -15.05
C ASP A 454 -34.04 -10.69 -13.74
N VAL A 455 -34.71 -9.73 -13.10
CA VAL A 455 -34.35 -9.26 -11.75
C VAL A 455 -34.35 -10.42 -10.76
N SER A 456 -35.42 -11.23 -10.76
CA SER A 456 -35.53 -12.40 -9.88
C SER A 456 -34.42 -13.40 -10.17
N MET A 457 -34.19 -13.74 -11.44
CA MET A 457 -33.13 -14.70 -11.82
C MET A 457 -31.74 -14.27 -11.35
N ILE A 458 -31.33 -13.02 -11.62
CA ILE A 458 -29.99 -12.51 -11.24
C ILE A 458 -29.82 -12.50 -9.71
N ARG A 459 -30.86 -12.14 -8.96
CA ARG A 459 -30.80 -12.13 -7.49
C ARG A 459 -30.72 -13.54 -6.90
N THR A 460 -31.43 -14.49 -7.50
CA THR A 460 -31.32 -15.91 -7.12
C THR A 460 -29.93 -16.46 -7.44
N GLU A 461 -29.35 -16.12 -8.59
CA GLU A 461 -27.97 -16.51 -8.91
C GLU A 461 -26.96 -15.91 -7.91
N MET A 462 -27.10 -14.63 -7.59
CA MET A 462 -26.28 -13.96 -6.58
C MET A 462 -26.39 -14.64 -5.21
N ALA A 463 -27.59 -15.07 -4.82
CA ALA A 463 -27.85 -15.81 -3.58
C ALA A 463 -27.19 -17.20 -3.60
N ASN A 464 -27.35 -17.96 -4.69
CA ASN A 464 -26.79 -19.29 -4.86
C ASN A 464 -25.25 -19.29 -4.83
N LYS A 465 -24.60 -18.20 -5.25
CA LYS A 465 -23.15 -18.00 -5.16
C LYS A 465 -22.68 -17.53 -3.78
N GLY A 466 -23.58 -17.36 -2.81
CA GLY A 466 -23.26 -16.91 -1.45
C GLY A 466 -22.78 -15.45 -1.37
N LEU A 467 -23.08 -14.62 -2.36
CA LEU A 467 -22.58 -13.24 -2.46
C LEU A 467 -23.38 -12.23 -1.61
N ILE A 468 -24.37 -12.68 -0.84
CA ILE A 468 -25.22 -11.83 0.00
C ILE A 468 -24.45 -11.26 1.21
N ASN A 469 -23.46 -11.99 1.74
CA ASN A 469 -22.76 -11.66 2.99
C ASN A 469 -21.44 -10.90 2.78
N GLN A 470 -21.31 -10.13 1.71
CA GLN A 470 -20.11 -9.32 1.48
C GLN A 470 -20.02 -8.13 2.44
N VAL A 471 -18.81 -7.56 2.57
CA VAL A 471 -18.56 -6.38 3.41
C VAL A 471 -19.56 -5.28 3.03
N PRO A 472 -20.42 -4.84 3.97
CA PRO A 472 -21.45 -3.86 3.66
C PRO A 472 -20.81 -2.52 3.28
N GLY A 473 -21.56 -1.71 2.53
CA GLY A 473 -21.21 -0.30 2.34
C GLY A 473 -21.12 0.39 3.71
N TYR A 474 -20.01 1.05 3.98
CA TYR A 474 -19.77 1.77 5.22
C TYR A 474 -19.24 3.17 4.96
N SER A 475 -19.39 4.01 5.98
CA SER A 475 -18.82 5.34 6.05
C SER A 475 -17.97 5.46 7.31
N LEU A 476 -16.78 6.02 7.18
CA LEU A 476 -15.88 6.36 8.28
C LEU A 476 -15.90 7.86 8.50
N VAL A 477 -15.86 8.28 9.76
CA VAL A 477 -15.70 9.67 10.15
C VAL A 477 -14.71 9.78 11.31
N GLU A 478 -13.80 10.74 11.22
CA GLU A 478 -12.85 11.05 12.30
C GLU A 478 -13.46 12.11 13.22
N VAL A 479 -13.58 11.79 14.51
CA VAL A 479 -14.05 12.71 15.56
C VAL A 479 -13.12 12.59 16.75
N LYS A 480 -12.54 13.73 17.18
CA LYS A 480 -11.61 13.79 18.33
C LYS A 480 -10.49 12.74 18.22
N ARG A 481 -9.88 12.60 17.04
CA ARG A 481 -8.78 11.65 16.72
C ARG A 481 -9.16 10.16 16.80
N LYS A 482 -10.45 9.83 16.77
CA LYS A 482 -10.94 8.45 16.72
C LYS A 482 -11.78 8.25 15.48
N MET A 483 -11.57 7.13 14.79
CA MET A 483 -12.36 6.72 13.64
C MET A 483 -13.63 6.01 14.11
N TYR A 484 -14.77 6.44 13.59
CA TYR A 484 -16.07 5.82 13.80
C TYR A 484 -16.57 5.26 12.48
N LYS A 485 -17.04 4.00 12.49
CA LYS A 485 -17.57 3.30 11.34
C LYS A 485 -19.07 3.18 11.47
N PHE A 486 -19.78 3.57 10.42
CA PHE A 486 -21.22 3.42 10.28
C PHE A 486 -21.54 2.51 9.11
N VAL A 487 -22.46 1.57 9.31
CA VAL A 487 -23.10 0.79 8.25
C VAL A 487 -24.55 1.25 8.08
N SER A 488 -25.23 0.86 7.00
CA SER A 488 -26.65 1.18 6.88
C SER A 488 -27.47 0.55 8.01
N ASN A 489 -28.46 1.27 8.55
CA ASN A 489 -29.27 0.87 9.72
C ASN A 489 -28.47 0.65 11.02
N ASP A 490 -27.28 1.26 11.17
CA ASP A 490 -26.50 1.15 12.39
C ASP A 490 -27.20 1.82 13.58
N THR A 491 -27.41 1.09 14.67
CA THR A 491 -28.08 1.57 15.90
C THR A 491 -27.10 1.79 17.06
N SER A 492 -25.79 1.77 16.81
CA SER A 492 -24.77 1.88 17.86
C SER A 492 -24.79 3.21 18.60
N HIS A 493 -25.39 4.26 18.02
CA HIS A 493 -25.44 5.60 18.58
C HIS A 493 -26.85 6.19 18.50
N SER A 494 -27.62 6.12 19.59
CA SER A 494 -29.03 6.55 19.64
C SER A 494 -29.24 8.02 19.25
N GLN A 495 -28.36 8.92 19.72
CA GLN A 495 -28.43 10.37 19.47
C GLN A 495 -28.33 10.72 17.97
N VAL A 496 -27.76 9.85 17.15
CA VAL A 496 -27.64 10.05 15.69
C VAL A 496 -29.02 10.12 15.03
N TYR A 497 -30.00 9.35 15.51
CA TYR A 497 -31.34 9.31 14.92
C TYR A 497 -32.15 10.59 15.24
N GLU A 498 -31.96 11.18 16.41
CA GLU A 498 -32.54 12.48 16.75
C GLU A 498 -32.01 13.57 15.81
N MET A 499 -30.69 13.58 15.57
CA MET A 499 -30.07 14.50 14.62
C MET A 499 -30.52 14.24 13.17
N LEU A 500 -30.64 12.97 12.74
CA LEU A 500 -31.18 12.65 11.43
C LEU A 500 -32.60 13.21 11.24
N HIS A 501 -33.47 13.07 12.24
CA HIS A 501 -34.82 13.62 12.18
C HIS A 501 -34.79 15.16 12.06
N GLN A 502 -33.91 15.84 12.81
CA GLN A 502 -33.72 17.29 12.69
C GLN A 502 -33.25 17.69 11.28
N MET A 503 -32.24 17.00 10.76
CA MET A 503 -31.69 17.23 9.43
C MET A 503 -32.76 17.04 8.35
N GLU A 504 -33.53 15.94 8.41
CA GLU A 504 -34.62 15.66 7.48
C GLU A 504 -35.73 16.71 7.54
N TRP A 505 -36.05 17.20 8.73
CA TRP A 505 -37.06 18.25 8.91
C TRP A 505 -36.62 19.56 8.24
N GLN A 506 -35.37 19.98 8.43
CA GLN A 506 -34.82 21.18 7.77
C GLN A 506 -34.73 21.01 6.25
N LEU A 507 -34.30 19.84 5.78
CA LEU A 507 -34.21 19.50 4.37
C LEU A 507 -35.56 19.59 3.64
N LYS A 508 -36.67 19.25 4.31
CA LYS A 508 -38.02 19.39 3.74
C LYS A 508 -38.37 20.85 3.43
N PHE A 509 -37.90 21.82 4.22
CA PHE A 509 -38.11 23.25 3.93
C PHE A 509 -37.30 23.74 2.72
N GLU A 510 -36.11 23.17 2.52
CA GLU A 510 -35.26 23.43 1.35
C GLU A 510 -35.73 22.66 0.08
N GLY A 511 -36.90 22.01 0.13
CA GLY A 511 -37.46 21.29 -1.01
C GLY A 511 -36.79 19.95 -1.32
N TYR A 512 -35.99 19.40 -0.40
CA TYR A 512 -35.42 18.06 -0.57
C TYR A 512 -36.53 17.00 -0.58
N SER A 513 -36.49 16.15 -1.60
CA SER A 513 -37.25 14.92 -1.65
C SER A 513 -36.30 13.75 -1.91
N PRO A 514 -36.37 12.65 -1.11
CA PRO A 514 -35.58 11.46 -1.39
C PRO A 514 -35.84 10.93 -2.80
N ASP A 515 -34.78 10.59 -3.54
CA ASP A 515 -34.90 10.06 -4.91
C ASP A 515 -35.27 8.57 -4.86
N ILE A 516 -36.55 8.30 -4.64
CA ILE A 516 -37.10 6.94 -4.48
C ILE A 516 -36.99 6.13 -5.78
N SER A 517 -36.91 6.79 -6.94
CA SER A 517 -36.73 6.15 -8.26
C SER A 517 -35.44 5.31 -8.36
N ARG A 518 -34.50 5.51 -7.44
CA ARG A 518 -33.21 4.82 -7.38
C ARG A 518 -33.25 3.58 -6.50
N VAL A 519 -34.28 3.40 -5.68
CA VAL A 519 -34.50 2.18 -4.90
C VAL A 519 -35.30 1.22 -5.76
N LEU A 520 -34.57 0.45 -6.56
CA LEU A 520 -35.13 -0.50 -7.54
C LEU A 520 -35.48 -1.84 -6.89
N LEU A 521 -36.23 -1.74 -5.79
CA LEU A 521 -36.84 -2.84 -5.06
C LEU A 521 -38.35 -2.73 -5.27
N ASP A 522 -38.99 -3.88 -5.51
CA ASP A 522 -40.45 -3.97 -5.58
C ASP A 522 -41.01 -4.03 -4.16
N VAL A 523 -41.01 -2.88 -3.51
CA VAL A 523 -41.49 -2.61 -2.15
C VAL A 523 -42.28 -1.30 -2.16
N ASP A 524 -43.03 -1.03 -1.11
CA ASP A 524 -43.77 0.23 -1.00
C ASP A 524 -42.83 1.45 -0.90
N GLU A 525 -43.38 2.63 -1.22
CA GLU A 525 -42.62 3.88 -1.27
C GLU A 525 -42.09 4.31 0.11
N ASP A 526 -42.75 3.92 1.20
CA ASP A 526 -42.34 4.24 2.56
C ASP A 526 -41.11 3.42 2.98
N GLU A 527 -41.07 2.14 2.62
CA GLU A 527 -39.92 1.25 2.82
C GLU A 527 -38.71 1.71 2.00
N LYS A 528 -38.93 2.24 0.78
CA LYS A 528 -37.85 2.85 -0.02
C LYS A 528 -37.31 4.11 0.65
N ARG A 529 -38.18 4.99 1.17
CA ARG A 529 -37.77 6.20 1.92
C ARG A 529 -36.96 5.83 3.16
N GLN A 530 -37.40 4.82 3.91
CA GLN A 530 -36.71 4.36 5.12
C GLN A 530 -35.31 3.80 4.83
N ARG A 531 -35.13 3.10 3.70
CA ARG A 531 -33.79 2.64 3.30
C ARG A 531 -32.84 3.78 2.94
N LEU A 532 -33.37 4.85 2.33
CA LEU A 532 -32.57 6.03 1.97
C LEU A 532 -32.20 6.88 3.19
N SER A 533 -33.06 6.96 4.22
CA SER A 533 -32.79 7.75 5.43
C SER A 533 -31.66 7.16 6.26
N SER A 534 -31.53 5.83 6.29
CA SER A 534 -30.54 5.11 7.10
C SER A 534 -29.21 4.82 6.39
N HIS A 535 -28.91 5.50 5.29
CA HIS A 535 -27.62 5.37 4.61
C HIS A 535 -26.44 5.73 5.54
N SER A 536 -25.38 4.90 5.51
CA SER A 536 -24.19 5.08 6.35
C SER A 536 -23.57 6.49 6.30
N GLN A 537 -23.63 7.17 5.14
CA GLN A 537 -23.15 8.55 4.99
C GLN A 537 -23.97 9.55 5.80
N LYS A 538 -25.31 9.41 5.81
CA LYS A 538 -26.18 10.31 6.56
C LYS A 538 -25.94 10.15 8.06
N LEU A 539 -25.80 8.90 8.53
CA LEU A 539 -25.43 8.57 9.91
C LEU A 539 -24.08 9.20 10.30
N ALA A 540 -23.07 9.06 9.44
CA ALA A 540 -21.75 9.65 9.69
C ALA A 540 -21.77 11.19 9.73
N ILE A 541 -22.54 11.84 8.86
CA ILE A 541 -22.72 13.31 8.88
C ILE A 541 -23.42 13.74 10.18
N ALA A 542 -24.54 13.09 10.53
CA ALA A 542 -25.27 13.38 11.75
C ALA A 542 -24.38 13.23 12.99
N PHE A 543 -23.62 12.13 13.08
CA PHE A 543 -22.65 11.93 14.15
C PHE A 543 -21.59 13.05 14.20
N ALA A 544 -21.06 13.45 13.04
CA ALA A 544 -20.08 14.54 12.97
C ALA A 544 -20.67 15.87 13.43
N LEU A 545 -21.89 16.21 13.01
CA LEU A 545 -22.57 17.45 13.39
C LEU A 545 -22.80 17.55 14.91
N ILE A 546 -23.10 16.42 15.57
CA ILE A 546 -23.26 16.38 17.03
C ILE A 546 -21.92 16.63 17.75
N HIS A 547 -20.83 16.04 17.26
CA HIS A 547 -19.59 15.91 18.04
C HIS A 547 -18.47 16.88 17.65
N THR A 548 -18.68 17.74 16.64
CA THR A 548 -17.66 18.67 16.13
C THR A 548 -18.15 20.12 16.16
N SER A 549 -17.24 21.09 16.29
CA SER A 549 -17.61 22.50 16.36
C SER A 549 -18.23 23.02 15.06
N HIS A 550 -19.14 23.99 15.15
CA HIS A 550 -19.84 24.60 14.01
C HIS A 550 -18.93 25.16 12.90
N THR A 551 -17.67 25.46 13.18
CA THR A 551 -16.71 25.98 12.19
C THR A 551 -15.80 24.93 11.59
N SER A 552 -15.85 23.69 12.07
CA SER A 552 -14.93 22.63 11.64
C SER A 552 -15.40 21.93 10.37
N ARG A 553 -14.46 21.47 9.53
CA ARG A 553 -14.77 20.69 8.33
C ARG A 553 -15.15 19.26 8.70
N ILE A 554 -16.18 18.71 8.07
CA ILE A 554 -16.55 17.29 8.23
C ILE A 554 -15.86 16.49 7.13
N ARG A 555 -15.20 15.39 7.50
CA ARG A 555 -14.51 14.49 6.55
C ARG A 555 -15.06 13.09 6.67
N ILE A 556 -15.51 12.54 5.56
CA ILE A 556 -16.09 11.20 5.48
C ILE A 556 -15.37 10.40 4.42
N VAL A 557 -15.03 9.15 4.75
CA VAL A 557 -14.48 8.17 3.81
C VAL A 557 -15.49 7.04 3.60
N ARG A 558 -15.72 6.64 2.36
CA ARG A 558 -16.60 5.52 2.01
C ARG A 558 -15.83 4.45 1.23
N ASN A 559 -16.26 3.20 1.39
CA ASN A 559 -15.78 2.08 0.57
C ASN A 559 -16.60 1.87 -0.73
N VAL A 560 -17.71 2.59 -0.87
CA VAL A 560 -18.62 2.53 -2.02
C VAL A 560 -18.66 3.87 -2.74
N ARG A 561 -18.95 3.85 -4.05
CA ARG A 561 -19.25 5.07 -4.81
C ARG A 561 -20.47 5.75 -4.21
N MET A 562 -20.50 7.08 -4.22
CA MET A 562 -21.64 7.82 -3.71
C MET A 562 -22.90 7.50 -4.52
N CYS A 563 -24.10 7.72 -3.98
CA CYS A 563 -25.35 7.66 -4.75
C CYS A 563 -25.90 9.08 -4.97
N SER A 564 -26.76 9.25 -5.96
CA SER A 564 -27.37 10.55 -6.31
C SER A 564 -28.09 11.17 -5.11
N ASP A 565 -28.86 10.37 -4.37
CA ASP A 565 -29.57 10.82 -3.18
C ASP A 565 -28.60 11.37 -2.11
N CYS A 566 -27.56 10.61 -1.76
CA CYS A 566 -26.54 11.07 -0.81
C CYS A 566 -25.81 12.33 -1.30
N HIS A 567 -25.54 12.43 -2.60
CA HIS A 567 -24.88 13.61 -3.17
C HIS A 567 -25.75 14.87 -3.02
N THR A 568 -27.02 14.80 -3.42
CA THR A 568 -27.98 15.92 -3.27
C THR A 568 -28.23 16.25 -1.81
N TYR A 569 -28.40 15.22 -0.96
CA TYR A 569 -28.55 15.38 0.48
C TYR A 569 -27.38 16.15 1.09
N THR A 570 -26.14 15.77 0.78
CA THR A 570 -24.96 16.42 1.35
C THR A 570 -24.75 17.84 0.82
N LYS A 571 -25.13 18.14 -0.43
CA LYS A 571 -25.18 19.52 -0.93
C LYS A 571 -26.07 20.39 -0.05
N LEU A 572 -27.32 20.00 0.15
CA LEU A 572 -28.27 20.79 0.93
C LEU A 572 -27.86 20.91 2.40
N ILE A 573 -27.34 19.84 3.00
CA ILE A 573 -26.81 19.88 4.37
C ILE A 573 -25.64 20.86 4.50
N SER A 574 -24.76 20.95 3.48
CA SER A 574 -23.66 21.92 3.51
C SER A 574 -24.16 23.37 3.60
N THR A 575 -25.30 23.67 2.96
CA THR A 575 -25.98 24.98 3.04
C THR A 575 -26.65 25.16 4.40
N ILE A 576 -27.52 24.22 4.80
CA ILE A 576 -28.36 24.33 6.00
C ILE A 576 -27.53 24.52 7.27
N TYR A 577 -26.43 23.79 7.38
CA TYR A 577 -25.57 23.85 8.57
C TYR A 577 -24.35 24.77 8.39
N GLU A 578 -24.19 25.41 7.22
CA GLU A 578 -23.05 26.26 6.88
C GLU A 578 -21.70 25.55 7.10
N ARG A 579 -21.61 24.28 6.69
CA ARG A 579 -20.43 23.43 6.88
C ARG A 579 -19.83 22.99 5.55
N GLU A 580 -18.51 23.09 5.45
CA GLU A 580 -17.76 22.40 4.40
C GLU A 580 -17.69 20.90 4.75
N ILE A 581 -18.19 20.06 3.83
CA ILE A 581 -18.22 18.60 4.00
C ILE A 581 -17.42 17.98 2.87
N ILE A 582 -16.39 17.21 3.22
CA ILE A 582 -15.53 16.52 2.27
C ILE A 582 -15.84 15.03 2.35
N VAL A 583 -16.29 14.45 1.24
CA VAL A 583 -16.57 13.01 1.13
C VAL A 583 -15.61 12.39 0.13
N ARG A 584 -14.77 11.46 0.59
CA ARG A 584 -14.01 10.56 -0.27
C ARG A 584 -14.83 9.31 -0.53
N ASP A 585 -15.27 9.11 -1.76
CA ASP A 585 -15.86 7.84 -2.16
C ASP A 585 -14.77 6.88 -2.70
N ARG A 586 -15.17 5.77 -3.32
CA ARG A 586 -14.22 4.78 -3.86
C ARG A 586 -13.32 5.36 -4.96
N ASN A 587 -13.76 6.39 -5.68
CA ASN A 587 -13.13 6.86 -6.90
C ASN A 587 -12.55 8.28 -6.76
N ARG A 588 -13.22 9.18 -6.02
CA ARG A 588 -12.86 10.59 -5.97
C ARG A 588 -13.28 11.27 -4.67
N PHE A 589 -12.84 12.51 -4.51
CA PHE A 589 -13.34 13.45 -3.54
C PHE A 589 -14.50 14.28 -4.08
N HIS A 590 -15.43 14.55 -3.18
CA HIS A 590 -16.53 15.49 -3.32
C HIS A 590 -16.39 16.54 -2.22
N HIS A 591 -16.12 17.78 -2.61
CA HIS A 591 -16.05 18.91 -1.68
C HIS A 591 -17.36 19.66 -1.77
N PHE A 592 -18.18 19.53 -0.72
CA PHE A 592 -19.48 20.18 -0.61
C PHE A 592 -19.36 21.47 0.16
N LYS A 593 -19.82 22.55 -0.45
CA LYS A 593 -19.83 23.88 0.16
C LYS A 593 -20.93 24.71 -0.47
N ASP A 594 -21.74 25.36 0.36
CA ASP A 594 -22.78 26.30 -0.05
C ASP A 594 -23.72 25.72 -1.13
N GLY A 595 -24.11 24.44 -0.98
CA GLY A 595 -25.03 23.77 -1.90
C GLY A 595 -24.40 23.25 -3.20
N THR A 596 -23.10 23.50 -3.39
CA THR A 596 -22.35 23.05 -4.58
C THR A 596 -21.44 21.88 -4.24
N CYS A 597 -21.01 21.14 -5.27
CA CYS A 597 -20.00 20.10 -5.15
C CYS A 597 -18.90 20.31 -6.18
N SER A 598 -17.64 20.07 -5.79
CA SER A 598 -16.47 20.19 -6.68
C SER A 598 -16.49 19.29 -7.91
N CYS A 599 -17.37 18.28 -7.97
CA CYS A 599 -17.51 17.42 -9.14
C CYS A 599 -18.38 18.02 -10.26
N GLY A 600 -19.10 19.13 -10.01
CA GLY A 600 -20.01 19.73 -10.99
C GLY A 600 -21.13 18.79 -11.46
N ASP A 601 -21.56 17.87 -10.60
CA ASP A 601 -22.54 16.80 -10.90
C ASP A 601 -22.07 15.78 -11.96
N TYR A 602 -20.79 15.79 -12.31
CA TYR A 602 -20.16 14.81 -13.18
C TYR A 602 -19.29 13.84 -12.34
N TRP A 603 -19.83 12.68 -11.94
CA TRP A 603 -19.10 11.77 -11.04
C TRP A 603 -19.43 10.30 -11.15
#